data_AF-A0A1L6ZP95-F1
#
_entry.id   AF-A0A1L6ZP95-F1
#
_cell.length_a   1.000
_cell.length_b   1.000
_cell.length_c   1.000
_cell.angle_alpha   90.00
_cell.angle_beta   90.00
_cell.angle_gamma   90.00
#
_symmetry.space_group_name_H-M   'P 1'
#
loop_
_entity.id
_entity.type
_entity.pdbx_description
1 polymer ?
#
loop_
_entity_poly.entity_id
_entity_poly.type
_entity_poly.pdbx_seq_one_letter_code
_entity_poly.pdbx_strand_id
1 'polypeptide(L)' 'MKISKAMSEQERIFFYKTEIAELEHIQSYDFSEEREKEIADYRQQIDWENRPNAFRGCNYK' A
#
# COMPACT_ATOMS: atom_id res chain seq x y z
N MET A 1 0.30 -11.82 1.60
CA MET A 1 1.11 -10.70 2.12
C MET A 1 1.40 -10.91 3.61
N LYS A 2 2.66 -11.08 4.02
CA LYS A 2 3.06 -11.40 5.41
C LYS A 2 3.35 -10.13 6.21
N ILE A 3 2.33 -9.32 6.44
CA ILE A 3 2.42 -8.28 7.48
C ILE A 3 2.13 -9.01 8.79
N SER A 4 3.14 -9.13 9.64
CA SER A 4 2.94 -9.69 10.97
C SER A 4 1.95 -8.80 11.73
N LYS A 5 1.01 -9.41 12.46
CA LYS A 5 -0.08 -8.75 13.17
C LYS A 5 0.37 -7.74 14.27
N ALA A 6 1.67 -7.49 14.36
CA ALA A 6 2.34 -6.73 15.41
C ALA A 6 2.91 -5.36 14.96
N MET A 7 2.87 -5.03 13.67
CA MET A 7 3.36 -3.72 13.18
C MET A 7 2.39 -2.60 13.54
N SER A 8 2.90 -1.46 14.01
CA SER A 8 2.13 -0.23 14.18
C SER A 8 1.67 0.34 12.83
N GLU A 9 0.69 1.24 12.84
CA GLU A 9 0.20 1.92 11.64
C GLU A 9 1.32 2.61 10.86
N GLN A 10 2.21 3.32 11.57
CA GLN A 10 3.33 4.03 10.97
C GLN A 10 4.32 3.06 10.31
N GLU A 11 4.60 1.93 10.94
CA GLU A 11 5.47 0.89 10.37
C GLU A 11 4.84 0.25 9.13
N ARG A 12 3.52 0.03 9.12
CA ARG A 12 2.81 -0.49 7.94
C ARG A 12 2.85 0.50 6.78
N ILE A 13 2.56 1.78 7.04
CA ILE A 13 2.66 2.84 6.03
C ILE A 13 4.08 2.94 5.48
N PHE A 14 5.10 2.88 6.34
CA PHE A 14 6.49 2.89 5.91
C PHE A 14 6.81 1.69 5.02
N PHE A 15 6.39 0.50 5.42
CA PHE A 15 6.56 -0.72 4.64
C PHE A 15 5.94 -0.59 3.23
N TYR A 16 4.67 -0.19 3.14
CA TYR A 16 4.01 0.00 1.84
C TYR A 16 4.72 1.02 0.94
N LYS A 17 5.24 2.10 1.52
CA LYS A 17 6.02 3.10 0.77
C LYS A 17 7.32 2.54 0.22
N THR A 18 8.01 1.70 0.98
CA THR A 18 9.23 1.02 0.53
C THR A 18 8.92 0.07 -0.62
N GLU A 19 7.88 -0.76 -0.50
CA GLU A 19 7.47 -1.68 -1.57
C GLU A 19 7.08 -0.94 -2.85
N ILE A 20 6.33 0.17 -2.74
CA ILE A 20 6.01 1.02 -3.91
C ILE A 20 7.30 1.53 -4.57
N ALA A 21 8.27 2.01 -3.80
CA ALA A 21 9.52 2.52 -4.35
C ALA A 21 10.33 1.43 -5.09
N GLU A 22 10.37 0.21 -4.53
CA GLU A 22 11.01 -0.92 -5.19
C GLU A 22 10.29 -1.30 -6.50
N LEU A 23 8.97 -1.38 -6.48
CA LEU A 23 8.17 -1.68 -7.66
C LEU A 23 8.32 -0.61 -8.74
N GLU A 24 8.27 0.68 -8.38
CA GLU A 24 8.47 1.82 -9.31
C GLU A 24 9.88 1.80 -9.90
N HIS A 25 10.90 1.47 -9.10
CA HIS A 25 12.27 1.32 -9.58
C HIS A 25 12.37 0.22 -10.64
N ILE A 26 11.81 -0.97 -10.40
CA ILE A 26 11.84 -2.05 -11.40
C ILE A 26 10.99 -1.67 -12.63
N GLN A 27 9.84 -1.00 -12.44
CA GLN A 27 8.96 -0.56 -13.51
C GLN A 27 9.63 0.46 -14.45
N SER A 28 10.61 1.22 -13.96
CA SER A 28 11.41 2.15 -14.79
C SER A 28 12.27 1.43 -15.84
N TYR A 29 12.63 0.17 -15.61
CA TYR A 29 13.41 -0.66 -16.54
C TYR A 29 12.54 -1.64 -17.33
N ASP A 30 11.50 -2.19 -16.70
CA ASP A 30 10.64 -3.22 -17.27
C ASP A 30 9.20 -2.98 -16.86
N PHE A 31 8.40 -2.41 -17.75
CA PHE A 31 7.02 -2.07 -17.46
C PHE A 31 6.13 -3.32 -17.42
N SER A 32 5.29 -3.43 -16.38
CA SER A 32 4.25 -4.46 -16.27
C SER A 32 2.99 -3.88 -15.66
N GLU A 33 1.84 -4.16 -16.28
CA GLU A 33 0.52 -3.80 -15.76
C GLU A 33 0.22 -4.46 -14.40
N GLU A 34 0.78 -5.65 -14.15
CA GLU A 34 0.59 -6.33 -12.86
C GLU A 34 1.26 -5.56 -11.72
N ARG A 35 2.46 -5.01 -11.96
CA ARG A 35 3.15 -4.17 -10.97
C ARG A 35 2.46 -2.83 -10.78
N GLU A 36 1.88 -2.26 -11.84
CA GLU A 36 1.08 -1.05 -11.72
C GLU A 36 -0.15 -1.27 -10.81
N LYS A 37 -0.82 -2.41 -10.96
CA LYS A 37 -1.93 -2.80 -10.07
C LYS A 37 -1.44 -2.99 -8.63
N GLU A 38 -0.30 -3.63 -8.43
CA GLU A 38 0.25 -3.83 -7.08
C GLU A 38 0.65 -2.51 -6.40
N ILE A 39 1.25 -1.57 -7.14
CA ILE A 39 1.52 -0.20 -6.66
C ILE A 39 0.21 0.49 -6.27
N ALA A 40 -0.84 0.38 -7.11
CA ALA A 40 -2.14 0.96 -6.81
C ALA A 40 -2.76 0.35 -5.54
N ASP A 41 -2.64 -0.96 -5.34
CA ASP A 41 -3.11 -1.65 -4.15
C ASP A 41 -2.38 -1.16 -2.89
N TYR A 42 -1.05 -1.03 -2.92
CA TYR A 42 -0.30 -0.48 -1.79
C TYR A 42 -0.64 0.98 -1.49
N ARG A 43 -0.90 1.80 -2.51
CA ARG A 43 -1.39 3.17 -2.32
C ARG A 43 -2.76 3.18 -1.63
N GLN A 44 -3.68 2.29 -2.01
CA GLN A 44 -4.97 2.16 -1.33
C GLN A 44 -4.83 1.69 0.13
N GLN A 45 -3.87 0.80 0.43
CA GLN A 45 -3.59 0.39 1.81
C GLN A 45 -3.07 1.56 2.65
N ILE A 46 -2.16 2.39 2.11
CA ILE A 46 -1.68 3.61 2.78
C ILE A 46 -2.85 4.56 3.06
N ASP A 47 -3.75 4.76 2.09
CA ASP A 47 -4.93 5.60 2.29
C ASP A 47 -5.86 5.04 3.36
N TRP A 48 -6.05 3.71 3.39
CA TRP A 48 -6.86 3.05 4.42
C TRP A 48 -6.26 3.21 5.82
N GLU A 49 -4.94 3.05 5.94
CA GLU A 49 -4.21 3.29 7.18
C GLU A 49 -4.27 4.77 7.58
N ASN A 50 -4.23 5.73 6.66
CA ASN A 50 -4.36 7.14 7.03
C ASN A 50 -5.80 7.59 7.33
N ARG A 51 -6.83 6.76 7.06
CA ARG A 51 -8.21 7.14 7.33
C ARG A 51 -8.47 7.24 8.84
N PRO A 52 -9.16 8.29 9.31
CA PRO A 52 -9.62 8.36 10.69
C PRO A 52 -10.47 7.13 11.02
N ASN A 53 -10.30 6.56 12.21
CA ASN A 53 -10.99 5.32 12.63
C ASN A 53 -12.52 5.35 12.43
N ALA A 54 -13.16 6.52 12.48
CA ALA A 54 -14.60 6.70 12.22
C ALA A 54 -15.03 6.36 10.77
N PHE A 55 -14.09 6.32 9.82
CA PHE A 55 -14.34 6.04 8.40
C PHE A 55 -13.76 4.70 7.94
N ARG A 56 -13.05 3.97 8.80
CA ARG A 56 -12.58 2.59 8.53
C ARG A 56 -13.77 1.63 8.66
N GLY A 57 -14.60 1.55 7.61
CA GLY A 57 -15.77 0.67 7.55
C GLY A 57 -16.95 1.19 6.73
N CYS A 58 -16.95 2.49 6.38
CA CYS A 58 -17.92 3.03 5.43
C CYS A 58 -17.50 2.65 4.01
N ASN A 59 -17.98 1.50 3.53
CA ASN A 59 -18.06 1.21 2.10
C ASN A 59 -19.01 2.26 1.48
N TYR A 60 -18.47 3.38 1.02
CA TYR A 60 -19.20 4.23 0.08
C TYR A 60 -19.28 3.43 -1.23
N LYS A 61 -20.42 2.75 -1.42
CA LYS A 61 -20.83 2.16 -2.70
C LYS A 61 -21.14 3.27 -3.71
#